data_AF-A0A8T3M6Y6-F1
#
_entry.id   AF-A0A8T3M6Y6-F1
#
_cell.length_a   1.000
_cell.length_b   1.000
_cell.length_c   1.000
_cell.angle_alpha   90.00
_cell.angle_beta   90.00
_cell.angle_gamma   90.00
#
_symmetry.space_group_name_H-M   'P 1'
#
loop_
_entity.id
_entity.type
_entity.pdbx_description
1 polymer ?
#
loop_
_entity_poly.entity_id
_entity_poly.type
_entity_poly.pdbx_seq_one_letter_code
_entity_poly.pdbx_strand_id
1 'polypeptide(L)'
;MGTLRIEVGDLHFSARWEPAAPRTIDAIRRMLPIDSRLIHCRWTGESTWIPFGDFRPGLEYENHTSHPAPGQLAIYPGGIS
;
A
#
# COMPACT_ATOMS: atom_id res chain seq x y z
N MET A 1 5.56 -13.45 13.92
CA MET A 1 4.96 -12.16 13.54
C MET A 1 6.04 -11.36 12.81
N GLY A 2 6.01 -11.34 11.48
CA GLY A 2 7.02 -10.62 10.68
C GLY A 2 6.61 -9.18 10.43
N THR A 3 7.56 -8.26 10.44
CA THR A 3 7.38 -6.88 9.96
C THR A 3 7.64 -6.81 8.45
N LEU A 4 6.99 -5.87 7.77
CA LEU A 4 7.27 -5.55 6.37
C LEU A 4 8.47 -4.60 6.33
N ARG A 5 9.47 -4.89 5.48
CA ARG A 5 10.59 -3.99 5.20
C ARG A 5 10.32 -3.23 3.91
N ILE A 6 10.55 -1.92 3.92
CA ILE A 6 10.35 -1.03 2.77
C ILE A 6 11.64 -0.24 2.56
N GLU A 7 12.12 -0.21 1.32
CA GLU A 7 13.33 0.50 0.93
C GLU A 7 13.02 1.44 -0.22
N VAL A 8 13.44 2.69 -0.09
CA VAL A 8 13.25 3.73 -1.10
C VAL A 8 14.54 4.53 -1.20
N GLY A 9 15.40 4.18 -2.15
CA GLY A 9 16.75 4.76 -2.23
C GLY A 9 17.55 4.44 -0.97
N ASP A 10 17.99 5.47 -0.26
CA ASP A 10 18.70 5.41 1.03
C ASP A 10 17.78 5.40 2.25
N LEU A 11 16.46 5.48 2.04
CA LEU A 11 15.46 5.47 3.11
C LEU A 11 15.01 4.04 3.42
N HIS A 12 15.04 3.67 4.69
CA HIS A 12 14.62 2.35 5.18
C HIS A 12 13.50 2.49 6.21
N PHE A 13 12.39 1.80 5.96
CA PHE A 13 11.23 1.77 6.86
C PHE A 13 10.86 0.34 7.23
N SER A 14 10.15 0.23 8.35
CA SER A 14 9.45 -0.99 8.72
C SER A 14 7.97 -0.68 8.96
N ALA A 15 7.11 -1.62 8.59
CA ALA A 15 5.67 -1.51 8.80
C ALA A 15 5.12 -2.74 9.50
N ARG A 16 4.07 -2.52 10.29
CA ARG A 16 3.28 -3.58 10.90
C ARG A 16 2.10 -3.94 9.99
N TRP A 17 1.73 -5.21 9.99
CA TRP A 17 0.50 -5.66 9.34
C TRP A 17 -0.73 -5.21 10.14
N GLU A 18 -1.76 -4.72 9.44
CA GLU A 18 -3.01 -4.27 10.05
C GLU A 18 -3.97 -5.45 10.26
N PRO A 19 -4.17 -5.94 11.50
CA PRO A 19 -4.99 -7.13 11.76
C PRO A 19 -6.44 -6.98 11.30
N ALA A 20 -6.97 -5.76 11.16
CA ALA A 20 -8.31 -5.52 10.62
C ALA A 20 -8.41 -5.71 9.10
N ALA A 21 -7.30 -5.98 8.39
CA ALA A 21 -7.27 -6.15 6.93
C ALA A 21 -6.62 -7.49 6.47
N PRO A 22 -7.15 -8.65 6.90
CA PRO A 22 -6.50 -9.95 6.66
C PRO A 22 -6.43 -10.34 5.18
N ARG A 23 -7.43 -10.02 4.35
CA ARG A 23 -7.41 -10.34 2.91
C ARG A 23 -6.38 -9.48 2.19
N THR A 24 -6.31 -8.21 2.56
CA THR A 24 -5.32 -7.26 2.06
C THR A 24 -3.90 -7.70 2.40
N ILE A 25 -3.65 -8.13 3.64
CA ILE A 25 -2.35 -8.67 4.07
C ILE A 25 -1.94 -9.85 3.19
N ASP A 26 -2.85 -10.81 2.98
CA ASP A 26 -2.56 -12.02 2.20
C ASP A 26 -2.26 -11.67 0.73
N ALA A 27 -3.04 -10.78 0.11
CA ALA A 27 -2.78 -10.31 -1.24
C ALA A 27 -1.42 -9.63 -1.38
N ILE A 28 -1.08 -8.69 -0.47
CA ILE A 28 0.22 -8.02 -0.50
C ILE A 28 1.36 -9.03 -0.32
N ARG A 29 1.22 -10.00 0.60
CA ARG A 29 2.25 -11.04 0.80
C ARG A 29 2.52 -11.87 -0.43
N ARG A 30 1.50 -12.18 -1.23
CA ARG A 30 1.65 -12.90 -2.51
C ARG A 30 2.34 -12.07 -3.59
N MET A 31 2.27 -10.73 -3.47
CA MET A 31 2.95 -9.81 -4.39
C MET A 31 4.41 -9.54 -4.01
N LEU A 32 4.83 -9.85 -2.78
CA LEU A 32 6.20 -9.60 -2.34
C LEU A 32 7.20 -10.57 -3.01
N PRO A 33 8.42 -10.11 -3.34
CA PRO A 33 8.89 -8.72 -3.21
C PRO A 33 8.32 -7.81 -4.31
N ILE A 34 7.94 -6.59 -3.94
CA ILE A 34 7.53 -5.55 -4.90
C ILE A 34 8.75 -4.66 -5.16
N ASP A 35 9.27 -4.71 -6.38
CA ASP A 35 10.32 -3.81 -6.88
C ASP A 35 9.71 -2.91 -7.97
N SER A 36 9.55 -1.63 -7.68
CA SER A 36 8.89 -0.67 -8.57
C SER A 36 9.25 0.77 -8.26
N ARG A 37 8.79 1.70 -9.10
CA ARG A 37 9.00 3.14 -8.96
C ARG A 37 7.82 3.80 -8.24
N LEU A 38 8.14 4.60 -7.23
CA LEU A 38 7.19 5.45 -6.53
C LEU A 38 6.97 6.76 -7.30
N ILE A 39 5.73 7.24 -7.31
CA ILE A 39 5.33 8.54 -7.84
C ILE A 39 4.84 9.39 -6.67
N HIS A 40 5.37 10.61 -6.56
CA HIS A 40 4.93 11.57 -5.54
C HIS A 40 3.61 12.25 -5.96
N CYS A 41 2.67 12.34 -5.03
CA CYS A 41 1.42 13.05 -5.25
C CYS A 41 1.71 14.55 -5.50
N ARG A 42 1.12 15.12 -6.56
CA ARG A 42 1.40 16.51 -6.95
C ARG A 42 0.56 17.55 -6.23
N TRP A 43 -0.64 17.19 -5.76
CA TRP A 43 -1.59 18.16 -5.20
C TRP A 43 -1.50 18.22 -3.68
N THR A 44 -1.70 17.10 -2.99
CA THR A 44 -1.59 17.07 -1.53
C THR A 44 -0.14 17.15 -1.08
N GLY A 45 0.76 16.50 -1.82
CA GLY A 45 2.17 16.34 -1.44
C GLY A 45 2.40 15.37 -0.28
N GLU A 46 1.34 14.79 0.29
CA GLU A 46 1.38 14.01 1.54
C GLU A 46 1.48 12.49 1.31
N SER A 47 1.69 12.04 0.08
CA SER A 47 1.71 10.60 -0.24
C SER A 47 2.53 10.29 -1.49
N THR A 48 2.92 9.02 -1.59
CA THR A 48 3.51 8.43 -2.78
C THR A 48 2.74 7.16 -3.14
N TRP A 49 2.72 6.77 -4.42
CA TRP A 49 2.07 5.54 -4.85
C TRP A 49 2.91 4.76 -5.86
N ILE A 50 2.56 3.49 -6.06
CA ILE A 50 3.05 2.64 -7.15
C ILE A 50 1.89 2.42 -8.12
N PRO A 51 1.99 2.83 -9.40
CA PRO A 51 0.94 2.55 -10.37
C PRO A 51 1.05 1.09 -10.82
N PHE A 52 0.11 0.25 -10.38
CA PHE A 52 0.03 -1.15 -10.81
C PHE A 52 -0.67 -1.32 -12.19
N GLY A 53 -1.07 -0.22 -12.84
CA GLY A 53 -1.73 -0.26 -14.14
C GLY A 53 -3.07 -1.02 -14.09
N ASP A 54 -3.21 -2.01 -14.97
CA ASP A 54 -4.41 -2.85 -15.06
C ASP A 54 -4.42 -4.02 -14.08
N PHE A 55 -3.34 -4.23 -13.32
CA PHE A 55 -3.31 -5.26 -12.30
C PHE A 55 -4.39 -4.98 -11.24
N ARG A 56 -5.18 -5.99 -10.94
CA ARG A 56 -6.18 -5.98 -9.87
C ARG A 56 -5.86 -7.15 -8.95
N PRO A 57 -5.60 -6.90 -7.65
CA PRO A 57 -5.28 -7.97 -6.70
C PRO A 57 -6.50 -8.87 -6.35
N GLY A 58 -7.67 -8.65 -6.98
CA GLY A 58 -8.90 -9.36 -6.64
C GLY A 58 -9.43 -9.02 -5.25
N LEU A 59 -9.15 -7.81 -4.75
CA LEU A 59 -9.61 -7.33 -3.46
C LEU A 59 -10.86 -6.47 -3.61
N GLU A 60 -11.82 -6.69 -2.72
CA GLU A 60 -12.90 -5.75 -2.41
C GLU A 60 -12.43 -4.76 -1.33
N TYR A 61 -13.27 -3.77 -0.98
CA TYR A 61 -12.97 -2.86 0.12
C TYR A 61 -12.80 -3.60 1.45
N GLU A 62 -11.77 -3.24 2.20
CA GLU A 62 -11.44 -3.79 3.52
C GLU A 62 -10.72 -2.72 4.34
N ASN A 63 -11.16 -2.48 5.59
CA ASN A 63 -10.63 -1.43 6.47
C ASN A 63 -10.46 -0.06 5.77
N HIS A 64 -11.48 0.36 5.00
CA HIS A 64 -11.41 1.54 4.15
C HIS A 64 -11.42 2.85 4.97
N THR A 65 -10.73 3.88 4.47
CA THR A 65 -10.73 5.22 5.05
C THR A 65 -10.60 6.27 3.96
N SER A 66 -11.26 7.41 4.15
CA SER A 66 -11.08 8.63 3.33
C SER A 66 -10.11 9.64 3.96
N HIS A 67 -9.57 9.31 5.13
CA HIS A 67 -8.68 10.18 5.91
C HIS A 67 -7.40 9.40 6.29
N PRO A 68 -6.50 9.14 5.32
CA PRO A 68 -5.24 8.47 5.59
C PRO A 68 -4.34 9.34 6.48
N ALA A 69 -3.60 8.70 7.38
CA ALA A 69 -2.67 9.33 8.31
C ALA A 69 -1.20 8.99 7.95
N PRO A 70 -0.22 9.81 8.38
CA PRO A 70 1.20 9.52 8.16
C PRO A 70 1.61 8.11 8.61
N GLY A 71 2.34 7.40 7.75
CA GLY A 71 2.79 6.03 8.00
C GLY A 71 1.77 4.94 7.65
N GLN A 72 0.56 5.29 7.20
CA GLN A 72 -0.39 4.31 6.68
C GLN A 72 -0.03 3.92 5.24
N LEU A 73 -0.20 2.62 4.95
CA LEU A 73 -0.10 2.05 3.62
C LEU A 73 -1.49 1.60 3.19
N ALA A 74 -1.95 2.06 2.04
CA ALA A 74 -3.25 1.72 1.49
C ALA A 74 -3.08 1.07 0.11
N ILE A 75 -3.93 0.08 -0.18
CA ILE A 75 -4.09 -0.46 -1.53
C ILE A 75 -5.43 0.02 -2.06
N TYR A 76 -5.42 0.58 -3.27
CA TYR A 76 -6.65 1.02 -3.93
C TYR A 76 -7.08 -0.06 -4.94
N PRO A 77 -8.18 -0.79 -4.69
CA PRO A 77 -8.65 -1.85 -5.60
C PRO A 77 -9.38 -1.32 -6.84
N GLY A 78 -9.69 -0.02 -6.90
CA GLY A 78 -10.56 0.58 -7.91
C GLY A 78 -12.00 0.75 -7.42
N GLY A 79 -12.86 1.32 -8.27
CA GLY A 79 -14.33 1.31 -8.11
C GLY A 79 -14.98 2.57 -7.51
N ILE A 80 -14.30 3.32 -6.64
CA ILE A 80 -14.85 4.52 -5.99
C ILE A 80 -13.75 5.59 -5.95
N SER A 81 -14.04 6.78 -6.47
CA SER A 81 -13.15 7.96 -6.43
C SER A 81 -13.83 9.14 -5.76
#